data_AF-A0A401Z317-F1
#
_entry.id   AF-A0A401Z317-F1
#
_cell.length_a   1.000
_cell.length_b   1.000
_cell.length_c   1.000
_cell.angle_alpha   90.00
_cell.angle_beta   90.00
_cell.angle_gamma   90.00
#
_symmetry.space_group_name_H-M   'P 1'
#
loop_
_entity.id
_entity.type
_entity.pdbx_description
1 polymer ?
#
loop_
_entity_poly.entity_id
_entity_poly.type
_entity_poly.pdbx_seq_one_letter_code
_entity_poly.pdbx_strand_id
1 'polypeptide(L)'
;MVGSARRSLGGGLPLWVTLAPLLPALLPGAFAGGETRPWRRRKDAARSAALAAREAAGEAFLQLDTAQRDMMLSLETVRAVRGARGTEDALRGFAAVSLRIDEASAAYIALMDRHPLDVELETDEYDSARRELAEVASRLDAVRQELDRFGTSLGPLLADAEQALGQLPPAVDRARRAAAEAEQAVAETERAGLGSTTLAARLAAVRADLTELDRGPAALGIPGTLDVARRIEIAAGELRAEAERLPRQREEVTNRLSSLRTRAQALESRLATIEPALHRLRRDYVQSCWVDLEQVPARTRQSLGVARSRLEEAGAAAGRGEYADAVSRLATARATLKDADEAMASVSDRLHALEEVARDPEAELERTRFALRDAQRLALGGRANAEERYARRLDALVYRLEAIAAEPEQPRPDWWRFLSETRDIRAEVAATVQVIREDRAGPGPH
;
A
#
# COMPACT_ATOMS: atom_id res chain seq x y z
N MET A 1 5.49 -40.85 -23.49
CA MET A 1 5.04 -42.03 -22.71
C MET A 1 3.87 -41.56 -21.85
N VAL A 2 2.66 -42.03 -22.17
CA VAL A 2 1.40 -42.09 -21.36
C VAL A 2 0.95 -40.75 -20.70
N GLY A 3 -0.16 -40.08 -21.05
CA GLY A 3 -1.41 -40.44 -21.71
C GLY A 3 -2.53 -40.69 -20.70
N SER A 4 -3.47 -39.73 -20.50
CA SER A 4 -4.86 -39.90 -20.00
C SER A 4 -5.39 -38.56 -19.46
N ALA A 5 -6.26 -37.81 -20.14
CA ALA A 5 -7.69 -38.03 -20.41
C ALA A 5 -8.60 -37.86 -19.17
N ARG A 6 -9.09 -36.63 -18.94
CA ARG A 6 -10.28 -36.38 -18.11
C ARG A 6 -11.53 -36.70 -18.93
N ARG A 7 -12.18 -37.82 -18.61
CA ARG A 7 -13.56 -38.13 -19.03
C ARG A 7 -14.50 -38.01 -17.83
N SER A 8 -15.62 -37.37 -18.12
CA SER A 8 -16.90 -37.41 -17.42
C SER A 8 -17.37 -38.85 -17.18
N LEU A 9 -17.83 -39.11 -15.96
CA LEU A 9 -18.74 -40.19 -15.53
C LEU A 9 -19.67 -39.51 -14.49
N GLY A 10 -20.99 -39.63 -14.47
CA GLY A 10 -21.89 -40.58 -15.12
C GLY A 10 -22.58 -41.45 -14.07
N GLY A 11 -23.87 -41.19 -13.82
CA GLY A 11 -24.87 -42.22 -13.48
C GLY A 11 -25.18 -42.51 -12.01
N GLY A 12 -26.48 -42.49 -11.66
CA GLY A 12 -27.01 -43.13 -10.45
C GLY A 12 -28.40 -42.67 -9.98
N LEU A 13 -29.47 -43.00 -10.70
CA LEU A 13 -30.79 -43.33 -10.11
C LEU A 13 -30.78 -44.86 -9.85
N PRO A 14 -31.53 -45.47 -8.89
CA PRO A 14 -33.01 -45.39 -8.79
C PRO A 14 -33.63 -45.71 -7.39
N LEU A 15 -34.95 -45.96 -7.38
CA LEU A 15 -35.78 -46.74 -6.41
C LEU A 15 -36.66 -45.96 -5.41
N TRP A 16 -37.92 -45.75 -5.77
CA TRP A 16 -39.05 -45.91 -4.84
C TRP A 16 -39.93 -47.04 -5.34
N VAL A 17 -40.10 -48.05 -4.48
CA VAL A 17 -40.81 -49.30 -4.70
C VAL A 17 -42.32 -49.04 -4.62
N THR A 18 -43.02 -49.36 -5.69
CA THR A 18 -44.47 -49.57 -5.69
C THR A 18 -44.77 -51.01 -5.26
N LEU A 19 -45.61 -51.19 -4.25
CA LEU A 19 -46.18 -52.48 -3.90
C LEU A 19 -47.70 -52.34 -3.75
N ALA A 20 -48.41 -52.90 -4.73
CA ALA A 20 -49.77 -53.42 -4.63
C ALA A 20 -49.67 -54.91 -5.06
N PRO A 21 -50.69 -55.81 -4.91
CA PRO A 21 -52.12 -55.59 -4.61
C PRO A 21 -52.78 -56.70 -3.71
N LEU A 22 -54.11 -56.65 -3.57
CA LEU A 22 -55.12 -57.76 -3.55
C LEU A 22 -56.19 -57.74 -2.44
N LEU A 23 -57.40 -57.37 -2.90
CA LEU A 23 -58.80 -57.71 -2.52
C LEU A 23 -59.06 -58.92 -1.58
N PRO A 24 -60.13 -58.89 -0.77
CA PRO A 24 -61.43 -59.34 -1.29
C PRO A 24 -62.67 -58.53 -0.86
N ALA A 25 -63.67 -58.57 -1.73
CA ALA A 25 -65.05 -58.19 -1.45
C ALA A 25 -65.73 -59.26 -0.58
N LEU A 26 -66.42 -58.82 0.48
CA LEU A 26 -67.40 -59.59 1.25
C LEU A 26 -68.52 -58.63 1.69
N LEU A 27 -69.69 -58.75 1.06
CA LEU A 27 -71.01 -58.45 1.63
C LEU A 27 -71.54 -59.73 2.31
N PRO A 28 -72.65 -59.74 3.10
CA PRO A 28 -73.45 -58.67 3.70
C PRO A 28 -73.69 -58.89 5.23
N GLY A 29 -74.24 -57.91 5.93
CA GLY A 29 -74.66 -58.10 7.32
C GLY A 29 -75.35 -56.89 7.93
N ALA A 30 -76.63 -56.73 7.61
CA ALA A 30 -77.52 -55.87 8.38
C ALA A 30 -77.60 -56.37 9.82
N PHE A 31 -77.16 -55.56 10.79
CA PHE A 31 -77.63 -55.65 12.17
C PHE A 31 -77.79 -54.25 12.78
N ALA A 32 -79.05 -53.96 13.06
CA ALA A 32 -79.57 -53.20 14.21
C ALA A 32 -79.08 -51.77 14.44
N GLY A 33 -79.92 -50.82 14.01
CA GLY A 33 -80.74 -50.10 15.00
C GLY A 33 -80.00 -49.13 15.91
N GLY A 34 -79.83 -47.91 15.43
CA GLY A 34 -79.60 -46.75 16.26
C GLY A 34 -79.86 -45.50 15.44
N GLU A 35 -81.10 -45.03 15.41
CA GLU A 35 -81.46 -43.73 14.84
C GLU A 35 -80.71 -42.62 15.59
N THR A 36 -79.47 -42.34 15.18
CA THR A 36 -78.80 -41.09 15.57
C THR A 36 -79.49 -39.97 14.81
N ARG A 37 -80.45 -39.36 15.49
CA ARG A 37 -81.23 -38.22 14.99
C ARG A 37 -80.30 -37.22 14.28
N PRO A 38 -80.69 -36.62 13.13
CA PRO A 38 -79.83 -35.76 12.29
C PRO A 38 -79.06 -34.64 13.03
N TRP A 39 -79.59 -34.18 14.17
CA TRP A 39 -78.93 -33.20 15.04
C TRP A 39 -77.75 -33.76 15.85
N ARG A 40 -77.73 -35.06 16.20
CA ARG A 40 -76.58 -35.71 16.87
C ARG A 40 -75.38 -35.82 15.94
N ARG A 41 -75.59 -36.22 14.68
CA ARG A 41 -74.53 -36.24 13.65
C ARG A 41 -73.94 -34.86 13.39
N ARG A 42 -74.77 -33.81 13.44
CA ARG A 42 -74.32 -32.41 13.31
C ARG A 42 -73.46 -31.99 14.50
N LYS A 43 -73.87 -32.33 15.73
CA LYS A 43 -73.10 -32.07 16.95
C LYS A 43 -71.76 -32.81 16.95
N ASP A 44 -71.75 -34.09 16.56
CA ASP A 44 -70.54 -34.90 16.45
C ASP A 44 -69.56 -34.34 15.40
N ALA A 45 -70.09 -33.86 14.26
CA ALA A 45 -69.29 -33.21 13.22
C ALA A 45 -68.74 -31.83 13.65
N ALA A 46 -69.52 -31.04 14.40
CA ALA A 46 -69.07 -29.77 14.96
C ALA A 46 -67.96 -30.00 16.01
N ARG A 47 -68.12 -31.02 16.87
CA ARG A 47 -67.11 -31.43 17.84
C ARG A 47 -65.82 -31.89 17.18
N SER A 48 -65.90 -32.77 16.18
CA SER A 48 -64.70 -33.25 15.47
C SER A 48 -63.98 -32.12 14.75
N ALA A 49 -64.71 -31.19 14.14
CA ALA A 49 -64.13 -30.02 13.47
C ALA A 49 -63.50 -29.03 14.47
N ALA A 50 -64.07 -28.84 15.66
CA ALA A 50 -63.48 -28.03 16.72
C ALA A 50 -62.19 -28.66 17.29
N LEU A 51 -62.18 -29.98 17.47
CA LEU A 51 -60.98 -30.72 17.90
C LEU A 51 -59.86 -30.65 16.85
N ALA A 52 -60.19 -30.81 15.57
CA ALA A 52 -59.22 -30.63 14.48
C ALA A 52 -58.66 -29.20 14.42
N ALA A 53 -59.50 -28.18 14.65
CA ALA A 53 -59.04 -26.79 14.73
C ALA A 53 -58.14 -26.55 15.94
N ARG A 54 -58.40 -27.21 17.08
CA ARG A 54 -57.55 -27.17 18.28
C ARG A 54 -56.18 -27.80 18.01
N GLU A 55 -56.15 -28.96 17.37
CA GLU A 55 -54.90 -29.63 16.98
C GLU A 55 -54.09 -28.76 16.01
N ALA A 56 -54.73 -28.20 14.98
CA ALA A 56 -54.08 -27.29 14.03
C ALA A 56 -53.53 -26.02 14.70
N ALA A 57 -54.26 -25.43 15.65
CA ALA A 57 -53.79 -24.27 16.41
C ALA A 57 -52.60 -24.64 17.33
N GLY A 58 -52.64 -25.82 17.96
CA GLY A 58 -51.54 -26.34 18.78
C GLY A 58 -50.28 -26.60 17.97
N GLU A 59 -50.43 -27.18 16.77
CA GLU A 59 -49.32 -27.38 15.84
C GLU A 59 -48.73 -26.04 15.38
N ALA A 60 -49.56 -25.07 14.99
CA ALA A 60 -49.10 -23.73 14.61
C ALA A 60 -48.34 -23.03 15.75
N PHE A 61 -48.79 -23.21 16.99
CA PHE A 61 -48.12 -22.68 18.17
C PHE A 61 -46.74 -23.32 18.39
N LEU A 62 -46.64 -24.65 18.31
CA LEU A 62 -45.36 -25.37 18.46
C LEU A 62 -44.37 -25.02 17.34
N GLN A 63 -44.84 -24.88 16.11
CA GLN A 63 -44.01 -24.46 14.97
C GLN A 63 -43.46 -23.04 15.18
N LEU A 64 -44.29 -22.12 15.68
CA LEU A 64 -43.86 -20.75 15.97
C LEU A 64 -42.82 -20.70 17.10
N ASP A 65 -43.04 -21.43 18.20
CA ASP A 65 -42.09 -21.51 19.33
C ASP A 65 -40.75 -22.14 18.90
N THR A 66 -40.79 -23.20 18.09
CA THR A 66 -39.57 -23.82 17.53
C THR A 66 -38.81 -22.82 16.65
N ALA A 67 -39.50 -22.15 15.71
CA ALA A 67 -38.88 -21.15 14.84
C ALA A 67 -38.31 -19.95 15.64
N GLN A 68 -38.97 -19.53 16.71
CA GLN A 68 -38.48 -18.47 17.59
C GLN A 68 -37.17 -18.86 18.27
N ARG A 69 -37.06 -20.10 18.77
CA ARG A 69 -35.83 -20.61 19.40
C ARG A 69 -34.67 -20.68 18.40
N ASP A 70 -34.92 -21.17 17.20
CA ASP A 70 -33.91 -21.25 16.13
C ASP A 70 -33.41 -19.85 15.71
N MET A 71 -34.32 -18.86 15.69
CA MET A 71 -33.96 -17.47 15.43
C MET A 71 -33.07 -16.88 16.53
N MET A 72 -33.36 -17.17 17.80
CA MET A 72 -32.54 -16.72 18.92
C MET A 72 -31.11 -17.25 18.81
N LEU A 73 -30.94 -18.54 18.51
CA LEU A 73 -29.62 -19.15 18.29
C LEU A 73 -28.86 -18.51 17.12
N SER A 74 -29.57 -18.22 16.02
CA SER A 74 -29.00 -17.55 14.85
C SER A 74 -28.50 -16.15 15.19
N LEU A 75 -29.29 -15.38 15.94
CA LEU A 75 -28.92 -14.03 16.40
C LEU A 75 -27.76 -14.04 17.39
N GLU A 76 -27.70 -15.02 18.30
CA GLU A 76 -26.56 -15.19 19.20
C GLU A 76 -25.27 -15.44 18.41
N THR A 77 -25.34 -16.27 17.37
CA THR A 77 -24.21 -16.52 16.47
C THR A 77 -23.76 -15.23 15.78
N VAL A 78 -24.68 -14.49 15.16
CA VAL A 78 -24.36 -13.20 14.51
C VAL A 78 -23.76 -12.21 15.51
N ARG A 79 -24.28 -12.16 16.73
CA ARG A 79 -23.78 -11.27 17.80
C ARG A 79 -22.38 -11.67 18.28
N ALA A 80 -22.10 -12.96 18.42
CA ALA A 80 -20.78 -13.45 18.80
C ALA A 80 -19.73 -13.12 17.74
N VAL A 81 -20.10 -13.19 16.45
CA VAL A 81 -19.17 -12.91 15.36
C VAL A 81 -19.01 -11.41 15.10
N ARG A 82 -20.08 -10.61 15.17
CA ARG A 82 -20.03 -9.19 14.79
C ARG A 82 -19.85 -8.22 15.96
N GLY A 83 -20.08 -8.68 17.18
CA GLY A 83 -20.11 -7.83 18.37
C GLY A 83 -21.34 -6.92 18.44
N ALA A 84 -21.51 -6.24 19.58
CA ALA A 84 -22.76 -5.52 19.90
C ALA A 84 -23.12 -4.39 18.93
N ARG A 85 -22.14 -3.64 18.41
CA ARG A 85 -22.35 -2.47 17.54
C ARG A 85 -22.83 -2.83 16.13
N GLY A 86 -22.56 -4.06 15.66
CA GLY A 86 -22.94 -4.50 14.33
C GLY A 86 -24.29 -5.23 14.27
N THR A 87 -24.93 -5.47 15.43
CA THR A 87 -26.16 -6.27 15.53
C THR A 87 -27.38 -5.50 16.01
N GLU A 88 -27.25 -4.19 16.23
CA GLU A 88 -28.32 -3.40 16.85
C GLU A 88 -29.62 -3.41 16.04
N ASP A 89 -29.53 -3.26 14.71
CA ASP A 89 -30.70 -3.32 13.82
C ASP A 89 -31.37 -4.69 13.81
N ALA A 90 -30.57 -5.76 13.78
CA ALA A 90 -31.07 -7.13 13.86
C ALA A 90 -31.78 -7.40 15.20
N LEU A 91 -31.21 -6.94 16.32
CA LEU A 91 -31.81 -7.06 17.64
C LEU A 91 -33.11 -6.25 17.76
N ARG A 92 -33.15 -5.03 17.21
CA ARG A 92 -34.38 -4.22 17.16
C ARG A 92 -35.47 -4.88 16.30
N GLY A 93 -35.10 -5.38 15.13
CA GLY A 93 -36.01 -6.09 14.23
C GLY A 93 -36.60 -7.34 14.88
N PHE A 94 -35.76 -8.15 15.52
CA PHE A 94 -36.23 -9.32 16.25
C PHE A 94 -37.16 -8.97 17.41
N ALA A 95 -36.83 -7.96 18.21
CA ALA A 95 -37.68 -7.52 19.33
C ALA A 95 -39.09 -7.11 18.86
N ALA A 96 -39.21 -6.49 17.69
CA ALA A 96 -40.51 -6.14 17.10
C ALA A 96 -41.33 -7.39 16.70
N VAL A 97 -40.67 -8.42 16.16
CA VAL A 97 -41.32 -9.70 15.83
C VAL A 97 -41.69 -10.47 17.11
N SER A 98 -40.79 -10.50 18.11
CA SER A 98 -41.04 -11.16 19.40
C SER A 98 -42.28 -10.62 20.12
N LEU A 99 -42.50 -9.30 20.10
CA LEU A 99 -43.72 -8.73 20.69
C LEU A 99 -45.00 -9.29 20.04
N ARG A 100 -44.98 -9.49 18.72
CA ARG A 100 -46.12 -10.03 17.97
C ARG A 100 -46.30 -11.54 18.20
N ILE A 101 -45.19 -12.25 18.44
CA ILE A 101 -45.19 -13.65 18.88
C ILE A 101 -45.85 -13.76 20.26
N ASP A 102 -45.47 -12.89 21.20
CA ASP A 102 -46.02 -12.88 22.55
C ASP A 102 -47.54 -12.60 22.53
N GLU A 103 -47.97 -11.63 21.72
CA GLU A 103 -49.39 -11.32 21.52
C GLU A 103 -50.19 -12.50 20.93
N ALA A 104 -49.66 -13.16 19.89
CA ALA A 104 -50.33 -14.29 19.24
C ALA A 104 -50.37 -15.53 20.16
N SER A 105 -49.29 -15.77 20.89
CA SER A 105 -49.17 -16.83 21.90
C SER A 105 -50.14 -16.63 23.06
N ALA A 106 -50.25 -15.41 23.58
CA ALA A 106 -51.19 -15.07 24.64
C ALA A 106 -52.65 -15.24 24.18
N ALA A 107 -52.97 -14.85 22.94
CA ALA A 107 -54.30 -15.04 22.36
C ALA A 107 -54.66 -16.54 22.23
N TYR A 108 -53.71 -17.39 21.82
CA TYR A 108 -53.89 -18.84 21.79
C TYR A 108 -54.13 -19.42 23.18
N ILE A 109 -53.30 -19.09 24.17
CA ILE A 109 -53.43 -19.59 25.55
C ILE A 109 -54.79 -19.18 26.14
N ALA A 110 -55.17 -17.91 26.01
CA ALA A 110 -56.46 -17.42 26.51
C ALA A 110 -57.65 -18.09 25.81
N LEU A 111 -57.49 -18.49 24.55
CA LEU A 111 -58.52 -19.20 23.79
C LEU A 111 -58.65 -20.66 24.24
N MET A 112 -57.53 -21.31 24.58
CA MET A 112 -57.50 -22.66 25.14
C MET A 112 -58.20 -22.73 26.50
N ASP A 113 -58.07 -21.69 27.32
CA ASP A 113 -58.78 -21.58 28.62
C ASP A 113 -60.27 -21.30 28.45
N ARG A 114 -60.65 -20.54 27.40
CA ARG A 114 -62.04 -20.14 27.12
C ARG A 114 -62.90 -21.30 26.59
N HIS A 115 -62.32 -22.21 25.81
CA HIS A 115 -63.03 -23.33 25.17
C HIS A 115 -62.54 -24.68 25.69
N PRO A 116 -63.01 -25.15 26.87
CA PRO A 116 -62.71 -26.47 27.39
C PRO A 116 -63.44 -27.56 26.56
N LEU A 117 -62.83 -28.00 25.45
CA LEU A 117 -63.39 -29.03 24.56
C LEU A 117 -63.40 -30.45 25.17
N ASP A 118 -62.93 -30.59 26.40
CA ASP A 118 -62.95 -31.78 27.25
C ASP A 118 -64.31 -32.02 27.91
N VAL A 119 -65.19 -31.00 27.98
CA VAL A 119 -66.59 -31.14 28.37
C VAL A 119 -67.53 -31.20 27.15
N GLU A 120 -68.72 -31.76 27.34
CA GLU A 120 -69.75 -31.77 26.30
C GLU A 120 -70.36 -30.37 26.15
N LEU A 121 -70.23 -29.77 24.98
CA LEU A 121 -70.71 -28.41 24.65
C LEU A 121 -71.91 -28.47 23.71
N GLU A 122 -72.60 -27.34 23.51
CA GLU A 122 -73.63 -27.21 22.50
C GLU A 122 -73.04 -27.02 21.08
N THR A 123 -73.86 -27.28 20.04
CA THR A 123 -73.38 -27.23 18.64
C THR A 123 -72.85 -25.84 18.26
N ASP A 124 -73.52 -24.78 18.71
CA ASP A 124 -73.11 -23.39 18.44
C ASP A 124 -71.80 -23.02 19.15
N GLU A 125 -71.55 -23.60 20.33
CA GLU A 125 -70.31 -23.42 21.09
C GLU A 125 -69.14 -24.12 20.39
N TYR A 126 -69.34 -25.34 19.88
CA TYR A 126 -68.33 -26.03 19.05
C TYR A 126 -68.03 -25.24 17.76
N ASP A 127 -69.04 -24.68 17.10
CA ASP A 127 -68.83 -23.87 15.91
C ASP A 127 -68.13 -22.53 16.21
N SER A 128 -68.37 -21.92 17.38
CA SER A 128 -67.61 -20.74 17.83
C SER A 128 -66.16 -21.08 18.11
N ALA A 129 -65.92 -22.12 18.91
CA ALA A 129 -64.58 -22.61 19.22
C ALA A 129 -63.78 -22.92 17.94
N ARG A 130 -64.40 -23.62 16.98
CA ARG A 130 -63.78 -23.92 15.68
C ARG A 130 -63.36 -22.65 14.92
N ARG A 131 -64.22 -21.62 14.86
CA ARG A 131 -63.92 -20.37 14.14
C ARG A 131 -62.79 -19.61 14.82
N GLU A 132 -62.87 -19.43 16.14
CA GLU A 132 -61.86 -18.70 16.91
C GLU A 132 -60.50 -19.43 16.88
N LEU A 133 -60.48 -20.77 16.97
CA LEU A 133 -59.25 -21.58 16.88
C LEU A 133 -58.62 -21.50 15.48
N ALA A 134 -59.43 -21.54 14.42
CA ALA A 134 -58.94 -21.37 13.05
C ALA A 134 -58.36 -19.96 12.81
N GLU A 135 -58.98 -18.94 13.39
CA GLU A 135 -58.49 -17.55 13.34
C GLU A 135 -57.15 -17.41 14.06
N VAL A 136 -57.04 -17.95 15.28
CA VAL A 136 -55.78 -17.92 16.05
C VAL A 136 -54.68 -18.72 15.35
N ALA A 137 -55.00 -19.88 14.75
CA ALA A 137 -54.05 -20.66 13.98
C ALA A 137 -53.51 -19.87 12.78
N SER A 138 -54.38 -19.15 12.07
CA SER A 138 -54.00 -18.29 10.95
C SER A 138 -53.14 -17.09 11.41
N ARG A 139 -53.42 -16.53 12.59
CA ARG A 139 -52.60 -15.46 13.18
C ARG A 139 -51.21 -15.97 13.58
N LEU A 140 -51.12 -17.14 14.22
CA LEU A 140 -49.85 -17.79 14.57
C LEU A 140 -49.00 -18.05 13.31
N ASP A 141 -49.62 -18.59 12.25
CA ASP A 141 -48.92 -18.83 10.99
C ASP A 141 -48.47 -17.53 10.30
N ALA A 142 -49.28 -16.47 10.33
CA ALA A 142 -48.90 -15.17 9.77
C ALA A 142 -47.68 -14.57 10.50
N VAL A 143 -47.61 -14.70 11.83
CA VAL A 143 -46.44 -14.26 12.62
C VAL A 143 -45.22 -15.15 12.35
N ARG A 144 -45.42 -16.46 12.17
CA ARG A 144 -44.35 -17.39 11.75
C ARG A 144 -43.75 -16.98 10.40
N GLN A 145 -44.58 -16.67 9.41
CA GLN A 145 -44.12 -16.19 8.10
C GLN A 145 -43.40 -14.83 8.19
N GLU A 146 -43.71 -14.00 9.19
CA GLU A 146 -42.95 -12.78 9.46
C GLU A 146 -41.58 -13.08 10.05
N LEU A 147 -41.50 -14.02 10.99
CA LEU A 147 -40.24 -14.51 11.55
C LEU A 147 -39.35 -15.14 10.47
N ASP A 148 -39.92 -15.93 9.55
CA ASP A 148 -39.19 -16.54 8.43
C ASP A 148 -38.62 -15.47 7.46
N ARG A 149 -39.39 -14.42 7.17
CA ARG A 149 -38.93 -13.28 6.37
C ARG A 149 -37.81 -12.51 7.07
N PHE A 150 -37.94 -12.31 8.38
CA PHE A 150 -36.88 -11.73 9.19
C PHE A 150 -35.60 -12.60 9.14
N GLY A 151 -35.74 -13.92 9.27
CA GLY A 151 -34.63 -14.87 9.13
C GLY A 151 -33.94 -14.78 7.77
N THR A 152 -34.72 -14.68 6.70
CA THR A 152 -34.20 -14.49 5.34
C THR A 152 -33.39 -13.19 5.23
N SER A 153 -33.83 -12.12 5.91
CA SER A 153 -33.10 -10.85 5.95
C SER A 153 -31.77 -10.91 6.71
N LEU A 154 -31.61 -11.87 7.63
CA LEU A 154 -30.34 -12.11 8.34
C LEU A 154 -29.34 -12.93 7.51
N GLY A 155 -29.75 -13.55 6.40
CA GLY A 155 -28.90 -14.42 5.56
C GLY A 155 -27.53 -13.82 5.22
N PRO A 156 -27.44 -12.56 4.73
CA PRO A 156 -26.15 -11.91 4.47
C PRO A 156 -25.26 -11.76 5.72
N LEU A 157 -25.87 -11.46 6.88
CA LEU A 157 -25.12 -11.31 8.13
C LEU A 157 -24.55 -12.63 8.64
N LEU A 158 -25.30 -13.73 8.44
CA LEU A 158 -24.83 -15.08 8.74
C LEU A 158 -23.71 -15.50 7.79
N ALA A 159 -23.84 -15.23 6.49
CA ALA A 159 -22.80 -15.52 5.50
C ALA A 159 -21.49 -14.76 5.80
N ASP A 160 -21.58 -13.46 6.13
CA ASP A 160 -20.43 -12.66 6.55
C ASP A 160 -19.79 -13.22 7.82
N ALA A 161 -20.60 -13.69 8.77
CA ALA A 161 -20.13 -14.28 10.02
C ALA A 161 -19.38 -15.61 9.80
N GLU A 162 -19.91 -16.48 8.94
CA GLU A 162 -19.26 -17.73 8.53
C GLU A 162 -17.92 -17.46 7.83
N GLN A 163 -17.89 -16.46 6.94
CA GLN A 163 -16.64 -16.05 6.28
C GLN A 163 -15.61 -15.57 7.31
N ALA A 164 -15.99 -14.75 8.28
CA ALA A 164 -15.10 -14.27 9.33
C ALA A 164 -14.55 -15.42 10.20
N LEU A 165 -15.38 -16.40 10.54
CA LEU A 165 -14.97 -17.62 11.24
C LEU A 165 -13.96 -18.43 10.43
N GLY A 166 -14.16 -18.57 9.12
CA GLY A 166 -13.23 -19.25 8.22
C GLY A 166 -11.87 -18.56 8.10
N GLN A 167 -11.82 -17.23 8.24
CA GLN A 167 -10.58 -16.44 8.17
C GLN A 167 -9.78 -16.42 9.47
N LEU A 168 -10.41 -16.74 10.62
CA LEU A 168 -9.79 -16.56 11.92
C LEU A 168 -8.55 -17.46 12.13
N PRO A 169 -8.61 -18.80 11.96
CA PRO A 169 -7.42 -19.65 12.11
C PRO A 169 -6.23 -19.23 11.22
N PRO A 170 -6.38 -19.03 9.89
CA PRO A 170 -5.24 -18.67 9.06
C PRO A 170 -4.69 -17.27 9.38
N ALA A 171 -5.51 -16.33 9.86
CA ALA A 171 -5.05 -15.02 10.30
C ALA A 171 -4.18 -15.12 11.57
N VAL A 172 -4.63 -15.87 12.58
CA VAL A 172 -3.86 -16.12 13.80
C VAL A 172 -2.52 -16.81 13.48
N ASP A 173 -2.54 -17.80 12.60
CA ASP A 173 -1.33 -18.52 12.18
C ASP A 173 -0.34 -17.62 11.44
N ARG A 174 -0.82 -16.73 10.55
CA ARG A 174 0.04 -15.74 9.87
C ARG A 174 0.66 -14.77 10.87
N ALA A 175 -0.12 -14.24 11.81
CA ALA A 175 0.37 -13.34 12.84
C ALA A 175 1.48 -13.97 13.70
N ARG A 176 1.28 -15.22 14.16
CA ARG A 176 2.29 -15.95 14.94
C ARG A 176 3.56 -16.21 14.15
N ARG A 177 3.44 -16.63 12.88
CA ARG A 177 4.61 -16.82 12.00
C ARG A 177 5.38 -15.52 11.79
N ALA A 178 4.68 -14.43 11.45
CA ALA A 178 5.30 -13.13 11.23
C ALA A 178 6.07 -12.66 12.48
N ALA A 179 5.50 -12.82 13.67
CA ALA A 179 6.15 -12.47 14.92
C ALA A 179 7.40 -13.32 15.20
N ALA A 180 7.35 -14.64 14.95
CA ALA A 180 8.50 -15.53 15.12
C ALA A 180 9.64 -15.19 14.14
N GLU A 181 9.31 -14.88 12.88
CA GLU A 181 10.29 -14.43 11.88
C GLU A 181 10.93 -13.09 12.27
N ALA A 182 10.14 -12.15 12.80
CA ALA A 182 10.65 -10.87 13.28
C ALA A 182 11.58 -11.05 14.50
N GLU A 183 11.24 -11.94 15.44
CA GLU A 183 12.08 -12.28 16.58
C GLU A 183 13.41 -12.89 16.13
N GLN A 184 13.38 -13.83 15.18
CA GLN A 184 14.59 -14.40 14.60
C GLN A 184 15.46 -13.34 13.95
N ALA A 185 14.88 -12.47 13.11
CA ALA A 185 15.61 -11.40 12.44
C ALA A 185 16.27 -10.44 13.45
N VAL A 186 15.56 -10.02 14.50
CA VAL A 186 16.14 -9.17 15.56
C VAL A 186 17.27 -9.89 16.29
N ALA A 187 17.12 -11.18 16.62
CA ALA A 187 18.18 -11.96 17.26
C ALA A 187 19.42 -12.13 16.36
N GLU A 188 19.24 -12.23 15.04
CA GLU A 188 20.34 -12.23 14.06
C GLU A 188 21.06 -10.88 14.04
N THR A 189 20.33 -9.78 14.04
CA THR A 189 20.87 -8.42 14.15
C THR A 189 21.66 -8.23 15.45
N GLU A 190 21.14 -8.69 16.60
CA GLU A 190 21.84 -8.64 17.89
C GLU A 190 23.13 -9.46 17.88
N ARG A 191 23.10 -10.70 17.36
CA ARG A 191 24.29 -11.55 17.20
C ARG A 191 25.34 -10.92 16.28
N ALA A 192 24.90 -10.15 15.29
CA ALA A 192 25.79 -9.40 14.40
C ALA A 192 26.36 -8.11 15.05
N GLY A 193 26.03 -7.83 16.31
CA GLY A 193 26.44 -6.61 17.03
C GLY A 193 25.69 -5.36 16.59
N LEU A 194 24.53 -5.52 15.95
CA LEU A 194 23.72 -4.44 15.37
C LEU A 194 22.44 -4.16 16.17
N GLY A 195 22.35 -4.73 17.39
CA GLY A 195 21.18 -4.55 18.26
C GLY A 195 20.92 -3.08 18.56
N SER A 196 19.64 -2.69 18.58
CA SER A 196 19.19 -1.33 18.88
C SER A 196 18.10 -1.38 19.94
N THR A 197 18.12 -0.43 20.89
CA THR A 197 17.07 -0.27 21.90
C THR A 197 15.70 -0.05 21.26
N THR A 198 15.65 0.59 20.09
CA THR A 198 14.42 0.78 19.31
C THR A 198 13.88 -0.55 18.77
N LEU A 199 14.74 -1.43 18.23
CA LEU A 199 14.31 -2.76 17.77
C LEU A 199 13.81 -3.61 18.93
N ALA A 200 14.52 -3.58 20.06
CA ALA A 200 14.12 -4.30 21.27
C ALA A 200 12.76 -3.83 21.81
N ALA A 201 12.53 -2.51 21.86
CA ALA A 201 11.25 -1.93 22.28
C ALA A 201 10.09 -2.32 21.35
N ARG A 202 10.32 -2.30 20.03
CA ARG A 202 9.31 -2.73 19.04
C ARG A 202 9.01 -4.22 19.13
N LEU A 203 10.04 -5.06 19.33
CA LEU A 203 9.85 -6.50 19.56
C LEU A 203 9.03 -6.76 20.84
N ALA A 204 9.30 -6.01 21.91
CA ALA A 204 8.50 -6.09 23.14
C ALA A 204 7.03 -5.72 22.92
N ALA A 205 6.74 -4.71 22.09
CA ALA A 205 5.37 -4.36 21.71
C ALA A 205 4.69 -5.50 20.92
N VAL A 206 5.38 -6.13 19.97
CA VAL A 206 4.87 -7.31 19.23
C VAL A 206 4.58 -8.48 20.18
N ARG A 207 5.45 -8.72 21.18
CA ARG A 207 5.22 -9.74 22.22
C ARG A 207 4.02 -9.44 23.12
N ALA A 208 3.79 -8.17 23.44
CA ALA A 208 2.60 -7.75 24.18
C ALA A 208 1.32 -7.99 23.37
N ASP A 209 1.34 -7.66 22.07
CA ASP A 209 0.23 -7.95 21.17
C ASP A 209 -0.03 -9.45 21.01
N LEU A 210 1.01 -10.30 20.95
CA LEU A 210 0.84 -11.76 20.98
C LEU A 210 0.15 -12.24 22.26
N THR A 211 0.51 -11.66 23.41
CA THR A 211 -0.15 -11.97 24.70
C THR A 211 -1.62 -11.57 24.68
N GLU A 212 -1.97 -10.46 24.01
CA GLU A 212 -3.35 -10.07 23.78
C GLU A 212 -4.06 -11.07 22.87
N LEU A 213 -3.42 -11.48 21.75
CA LEU A 213 -3.95 -12.47 20.81
C LEU A 213 -4.26 -13.81 21.48
N ASP A 214 -3.44 -14.22 22.45
CA ASP A 214 -3.62 -15.46 23.22
C ASP A 214 -4.89 -15.47 24.09
N ARG A 215 -5.50 -14.31 24.38
CA ARG A 215 -6.81 -14.24 25.04
C ARG A 215 -7.93 -14.80 24.16
N GLY A 216 -7.71 -14.83 22.84
CA GLY A 216 -8.56 -15.48 21.86
C GLY A 216 -9.93 -14.83 21.66
N PRO A 217 -10.75 -15.44 20.76
CA PRO A 217 -12.06 -14.90 20.39
C PRO A 217 -13.08 -14.91 21.53
N ALA A 218 -12.90 -15.76 22.54
CA ALA A 218 -13.78 -15.77 23.71
C ALA A 218 -13.69 -14.48 24.54
N ALA A 219 -12.50 -13.86 24.60
CA ALA A 219 -12.29 -12.62 25.34
C ALA A 219 -12.38 -11.36 24.46
N LEU A 220 -11.90 -11.45 23.21
CA LEU A 220 -11.78 -10.30 22.30
C LEU A 220 -12.93 -10.19 21.29
N GLY A 221 -13.73 -11.25 21.13
CA GLY A 221 -14.58 -11.43 19.96
C GLY A 221 -13.77 -11.76 18.70
N ILE A 222 -14.44 -12.24 17.66
CA ILE A 222 -13.80 -12.53 16.37
C ILE A 222 -13.20 -11.27 15.73
N PRO A 223 -13.90 -10.13 15.65
CA PRO A 223 -13.35 -8.93 15.01
C PRO A 223 -12.12 -8.41 15.76
N GLY A 224 -12.16 -8.37 17.10
CA GLY A 224 -11.02 -7.96 17.92
C GLY A 224 -9.82 -8.89 17.75
N THR A 225 -10.05 -10.21 17.66
CA THR A 225 -8.95 -11.16 17.42
C THR A 225 -8.32 -10.98 16.04
N LEU A 226 -9.14 -10.74 15.01
CA LEU A 226 -8.65 -10.46 13.65
C LEU A 226 -7.87 -9.13 13.59
N ASP A 227 -8.33 -8.10 14.30
CA ASP A 227 -7.64 -6.81 14.38
C ASP A 227 -6.27 -6.92 15.05
N VAL A 228 -6.19 -7.63 16.19
CA VAL A 228 -4.91 -7.91 16.87
C VAL A 228 -3.99 -8.72 15.98
N ALA A 229 -4.48 -9.78 15.33
CA ALA A 229 -3.70 -10.59 14.40
C ALA A 229 -3.12 -9.75 13.25
N ARG A 230 -3.93 -8.87 12.66
CA ARG A 230 -3.49 -7.95 11.59
C ARG A 230 -2.46 -6.95 12.10
N ARG A 231 -2.64 -6.39 13.29
CA ARG A 231 -1.69 -5.46 13.92
C ARG A 231 -0.32 -6.11 14.10
N ILE A 232 -0.30 -7.35 14.60
CA ILE A 232 0.92 -8.16 14.73
C ILE A 232 1.57 -8.40 13.37
N GLU A 233 0.80 -8.83 12.36
CA GLU A 233 1.32 -9.14 11.02
C GLU A 233 2.03 -7.91 10.41
N ILE A 234 1.42 -6.73 10.49
CA ILE A 234 2.01 -5.48 10.00
C ILE A 234 3.25 -5.10 10.81
N ALA A 235 3.13 -5.02 12.14
CA ALA A 235 4.21 -4.57 13.01
C ALA A 235 5.43 -5.50 12.95
N ALA A 236 5.20 -6.81 12.93
CA ALA A 236 6.26 -7.82 12.81
C ALA A 236 6.89 -7.80 11.42
N GLY A 237 6.11 -7.64 10.35
CA GLY A 237 6.62 -7.51 8.98
C GLY A 237 7.53 -6.30 8.81
N GLU A 238 7.13 -5.14 9.32
CA GLU A 238 7.97 -3.93 9.32
C GLU A 238 9.24 -4.09 10.17
N LEU A 239 9.12 -4.71 11.35
CA LEU A 239 10.25 -4.96 12.24
C LEU A 239 11.27 -5.89 11.59
N ARG A 240 10.81 -6.99 10.98
CA ARG A 240 11.63 -7.94 10.23
C ARG A 240 12.35 -7.23 9.08
N ALA A 241 11.62 -6.48 8.26
CA ALA A 241 12.21 -5.77 7.12
C ALA A 241 13.28 -4.76 7.56
N GLU A 242 13.10 -4.09 8.71
CA GLU A 242 14.12 -3.21 9.28
C GLU A 242 15.36 -4.00 9.75
N ALA A 243 15.16 -5.07 10.52
CA ALA A 243 16.25 -5.91 11.02
C ALA A 243 17.11 -6.50 9.89
N GLU A 244 16.48 -6.98 8.81
CA GLU A 244 17.16 -7.52 7.62
C GLU A 244 17.91 -6.45 6.80
N ARG A 245 17.54 -5.16 6.90
CA ARG A 245 18.21 -4.06 6.19
C ARG A 245 19.51 -3.62 6.86
N LEU A 246 19.61 -3.71 8.19
CA LEU A 246 20.76 -3.19 8.94
C LEU A 246 22.11 -3.78 8.53
N PRO A 247 22.26 -5.11 8.32
CA PRO A 247 23.54 -5.68 7.87
C PRO A 247 24.00 -5.12 6.52
N ARG A 248 23.07 -4.94 5.58
CA ARG A 248 23.35 -4.38 4.25
C ARG A 248 23.78 -2.92 4.36
N GLN A 249 23.09 -2.13 5.18
CA GLN A 249 23.46 -0.73 5.43
C GLN A 249 24.84 -0.62 6.09
N ARG A 250 25.17 -1.49 7.05
CA ARG A 250 26.51 -1.54 7.66
C ARG A 250 27.58 -1.77 6.62
N GLU A 251 27.39 -2.77 5.76
CA GLU A 251 28.35 -3.10 4.71
C GLU A 251 28.52 -1.93 3.72
N GLU A 252 27.41 -1.36 3.24
CA GLU A 252 27.41 -0.22 2.32
C GLU A 252 28.16 1.00 2.90
N VAL A 253 27.85 1.35 4.16
CA VAL A 253 28.51 2.46 4.87
C VAL A 253 30.00 2.18 5.06
N THR A 254 30.36 0.97 5.47
CA THR A 254 31.76 0.56 5.67
C THR A 254 32.56 0.64 4.38
N ASN A 255 32.01 0.14 3.28
CA ASN A 255 32.65 0.16 1.96
C ASN A 255 32.82 1.61 1.45
N ARG A 256 31.78 2.43 1.57
CA ARG A 256 31.85 3.86 1.19
C ARG A 256 32.87 4.63 2.03
N LEU A 257 32.90 4.38 3.33
CA LEU A 257 33.83 5.02 4.25
C LEU A 257 35.28 4.64 3.93
N SER A 258 35.55 3.36 3.64
CA SER A 258 36.87 2.91 3.15
C SER A 258 37.26 3.58 1.83
N SER A 259 36.35 3.57 0.84
CA SER A 259 36.58 4.18 -0.48
C SER A 259 36.88 5.69 -0.40
N LEU A 260 36.11 6.43 0.40
CA LEU A 260 36.32 7.88 0.56
C LEU A 260 37.58 8.22 1.35
N ARG A 261 37.99 7.39 2.32
CA ARG A 261 39.29 7.54 3.00
C ARG A 261 40.45 7.39 2.01
N THR A 262 40.40 6.35 1.17
CA THR A 262 41.39 6.15 0.11
C THR A 262 41.42 7.33 -0.86
N ARG A 263 40.25 7.86 -1.24
CA ARG A 263 40.17 9.07 -2.09
C ARG A 263 40.81 10.28 -1.40
N ALA A 264 40.49 10.52 -0.13
CA ALA A 264 41.06 11.64 0.62
C ALA A 264 42.60 11.53 0.72
N GLN A 265 43.13 10.32 0.93
CA GLN A 265 44.57 10.06 0.93
C GLN A 265 45.19 10.31 -0.46
N ALA A 266 44.56 9.84 -1.53
CA ALA A 266 45.04 10.07 -2.89
C ALA A 266 45.08 11.56 -3.25
N LEU A 267 44.07 12.33 -2.84
CA LEU A 267 44.03 13.78 -3.03
C LEU A 267 45.09 14.51 -2.21
N GLU A 268 45.38 14.07 -0.99
CA GLU A 268 46.48 14.63 -0.21
C GLU A 268 47.84 14.38 -0.86
N SER A 269 48.09 13.18 -1.38
CA SER A 269 49.31 12.90 -2.14
C SER A 269 49.41 13.76 -3.41
N ARG A 270 48.28 13.95 -4.12
CA ARG A 270 48.22 14.79 -5.33
C ARG A 270 48.43 16.27 -5.03
N LEU A 271 48.03 16.76 -3.86
CA LEU A 271 48.25 18.16 -3.47
C LEU A 271 49.72 18.58 -3.56
N ALA A 272 50.66 17.64 -3.33
CA ALA A 272 52.09 17.90 -3.48
C ALA A 272 52.51 18.29 -4.91
N THR A 273 51.72 17.94 -5.94
CA THR A 273 52.01 18.31 -7.34
C THR A 273 51.51 19.71 -7.71
N ILE A 274 50.68 20.34 -6.87
CA ILE A 274 50.07 21.64 -7.15
C ILE A 274 51.07 22.79 -6.97
N GLU A 275 51.89 22.75 -5.92
CA GLU A 275 52.89 23.80 -5.67
C GLU A 275 53.91 23.94 -6.81
N PRO A 276 54.48 22.85 -7.38
CA PRO A 276 55.29 22.93 -8.59
C PRO A 276 54.57 23.56 -9.80
N ALA A 277 53.29 23.24 -10.01
CA ALA A 277 52.50 23.82 -11.10
C ALA A 277 52.29 25.33 -10.91
N LEU A 278 51.94 25.76 -9.69
CA LEU A 278 51.83 27.19 -9.34
C LEU A 278 53.16 27.92 -9.44
N HIS A 279 54.27 27.28 -9.06
CA HIS A 279 55.60 27.87 -9.24
C HIS A 279 55.91 28.11 -10.71
N ARG A 280 55.60 27.15 -11.59
CA ARG A 280 55.77 27.31 -13.03
C ARG A 280 54.89 28.42 -13.59
N LEU A 281 53.62 28.49 -13.17
CA LEU A 281 52.72 29.59 -13.50
C LEU A 281 53.29 30.96 -13.11
N ARG A 282 53.78 31.11 -11.87
CA ARG A 282 54.38 32.36 -11.36
C ARG A 282 55.65 32.77 -12.09
N ARG A 283 56.45 31.81 -12.51
CA ARG A 283 57.72 32.04 -13.22
C ARG A 283 57.48 32.48 -14.67
N ASP A 284 56.63 31.75 -15.38
CA ASP A 284 56.51 31.84 -16.84
C ASP A 284 55.45 32.84 -17.30
N TYR A 285 54.44 33.14 -16.46
CA TYR A 285 53.26 33.92 -16.86
C TYR A 285 53.02 35.17 -15.97
N VAL A 286 52.27 36.13 -16.51
CA VAL A 286 51.84 37.34 -15.77
C VAL A 286 50.85 37.00 -14.66
N GLN A 287 50.67 37.92 -13.71
CA GLN A 287 49.89 37.70 -12.48
C GLN A 287 48.42 37.30 -12.71
N SER A 288 47.76 37.90 -13.69
CA SER A 288 46.36 37.62 -14.06
C SER A 288 46.12 36.17 -14.46
N CYS A 289 47.16 35.44 -14.87
CA CYS A 289 47.06 34.03 -15.25
C CYS A 289 46.90 33.06 -14.06
N TRP A 290 47.26 33.47 -12.83
CA TRP A 290 47.38 32.56 -11.70
C TRP A 290 46.90 33.11 -10.35
N VAL A 291 46.68 34.41 -10.20
CA VAL A 291 46.33 35.01 -8.90
C VAL A 291 45.03 34.44 -8.29
N ASP A 292 44.08 34.04 -9.12
CA ASP A 292 42.84 33.35 -8.73
C ASP A 292 43.10 31.94 -8.15
N LEU A 293 44.19 31.32 -8.57
CA LEU A 293 44.58 29.96 -8.21
C LEU A 293 45.50 29.90 -6.97
N GLU A 294 46.06 31.02 -6.52
CA GLU A 294 47.03 31.09 -5.41
C GLU A 294 46.48 30.47 -4.11
N GLN A 295 45.17 30.59 -3.89
CA GLN A 295 44.51 30.08 -2.68
C GLN A 295 44.14 28.60 -2.77
N VAL A 296 44.26 27.96 -3.94
CA VAL A 296 43.85 26.56 -4.14
C VAL A 296 44.54 25.60 -3.16
N PRO A 297 45.87 25.64 -2.94
CA PRO A 297 46.50 24.72 -2.00
C PRO A 297 45.98 24.86 -0.57
N ALA A 298 45.76 26.09 -0.11
CA ALA A 298 45.24 26.35 1.24
C ALA A 298 43.79 25.88 1.38
N ARG A 299 42.93 26.19 0.40
CA ARG A 299 41.53 25.73 0.36
C ARG A 299 41.42 24.22 0.27
N THR A 300 42.24 23.56 -0.54
CA THR A 300 42.25 22.10 -0.65
C THR A 300 42.65 21.45 0.67
N ARG A 301 43.67 21.95 1.39
CA ARG A 301 44.02 21.45 2.73
C ARG A 301 42.86 21.59 3.70
N GLN A 302 42.17 22.74 3.70
CA GLN A 302 41.00 22.97 4.53
C GLN A 302 39.87 21.98 4.20
N SER A 303 39.53 21.82 2.92
CA SER A 303 38.51 20.87 2.45
C SER A 303 38.85 19.43 2.80
N LEU A 304 40.13 19.01 2.67
CA LEU A 304 40.58 17.69 3.10
C LEU A 304 40.42 17.50 4.62
N GLY A 305 40.71 18.52 5.42
CA GLY A 305 40.46 18.51 6.87
C GLY A 305 38.99 18.35 7.22
N VAL A 306 38.11 19.13 6.57
CA VAL A 306 36.65 19.02 6.73
C VAL A 306 36.15 17.63 6.33
N ALA A 307 36.57 17.13 5.17
CA ALA A 307 36.17 15.81 4.68
C ALA A 307 36.61 14.71 5.65
N ARG A 308 37.84 14.76 6.18
CA ARG A 308 38.33 13.80 7.19
C ARG A 308 37.51 13.81 8.46
N SER A 309 37.25 14.98 9.01
CA SER A 309 36.38 15.13 10.19
C SER A 309 35.00 14.51 9.93
N ARG A 310 34.39 14.76 8.76
CA ARG A 310 33.11 14.12 8.40
C ARG A 310 33.20 12.60 8.24
N LEU A 311 34.31 12.07 7.73
CA LEU A 311 34.55 10.62 7.64
C LEU A 311 34.74 9.98 9.03
N GLU A 312 35.35 10.68 9.98
CA GLU A 312 35.48 10.24 11.38
C GLU A 312 34.12 10.23 12.08
N GLU A 313 33.37 11.32 11.98
CA GLU A 313 32.01 11.42 12.51
C GLU A 313 31.07 10.36 11.90
N ALA A 314 31.18 10.10 10.59
CA ALA A 314 30.43 9.04 9.92
C ALA A 314 30.80 7.65 10.47
N GLY A 315 32.09 7.41 10.74
CA GLY A 315 32.55 6.18 11.38
C GLY A 315 32.02 6.01 12.79
N ALA A 316 31.99 7.09 13.58
CA ALA A 316 31.44 7.09 14.94
C ALA A 316 29.92 6.82 14.94
N ALA A 317 29.17 7.45 14.04
CA ALA A 317 27.73 7.21 13.88
C ALA A 317 27.45 5.75 13.44
N ALA A 318 28.22 5.23 12.48
CA ALA A 318 28.12 3.83 12.06
C ALA A 318 28.42 2.86 13.22
N GLY A 319 29.40 3.19 14.08
CA GLY A 319 29.73 2.42 15.28
C GLY A 319 28.61 2.40 16.34
N ARG A 320 27.71 3.40 16.33
CA ARG A 320 26.50 3.44 17.17
C ARG A 320 25.25 2.86 16.48
N GLY A 321 25.36 2.38 15.24
CA GLY A 321 24.21 1.90 14.45
C GLY A 321 23.34 3.01 13.83
N GLU A 322 23.80 4.25 13.84
CA GLU A 322 23.09 5.42 13.31
C GLU A 322 23.35 5.58 11.79
N TYR A 323 22.92 4.61 10.99
CA TYR A 323 23.30 4.54 9.57
C TYR A 323 22.79 5.70 8.70
N ALA A 324 21.59 6.22 8.98
CA ALA A 324 21.07 7.38 8.25
C ALA A 324 21.97 8.62 8.42
N ASP A 325 22.44 8.82 9.64
CA ASP A 325 23.33 9.93 9.99
C ASP A 325 24.74 9.73 9.43
N ALA A 326 25.25 8.49 9.43
CA ALA A 326 26.48 8.13 8.75
C ALA A 326 26.42 8.42 7.23
N VAL A 327 25.33 8.04 6.55
CA VAL A 327 25.13 8.28 5.11
C VAL A 327 25.14 9.76 4.78
N SER A 328 24.46 10.59 5.59
CA SER A 328 24.44 12.04 5.41
C SER A 328 25.85 12.64 5.46
N ARG A 329 26.65 12.25 6.47
CA ARG A 329 28.03 12.71 6.62
C ARG A 329 28.96 12.23 5.50
N LEU A 330 28.78 10.99 5.03
CA LEU A 330 29.52 10.48 3.88
C LEU A 330 29.20 11.26 2.60
N ALA A 331 27.94 11.69 2.42
CA ALA A 331 27.55 12.52 1.28
C ALA A 331 28.24 13.89 1.32
N THR A 332 28.28 14.54 2.50
CA THR A 332 29.03 15.79 2.68
C THR A 332 30.52 15.59 2.40
N ALA A 333 31.14 14.55 2.95
CA ALA A 333 32.55 14.26 2.70
C ALA A 333 32.83 14.05 1.20
N ARG A 334 31.96 13.31 0.49
CA ARG A 334 32.09 13.10 -0.96
C ARG A 334 32.02 14.41 -1.74
N ALA A 335 31.06 15.28 -1.43
CA ALA A 335 30.93 16.58 -2.08
C ALA A 335 32.19 17.43 -1.86
N THR A 336 32.64 17.55 -0.61
CA THR A 336 33.86 18.31 -0.26
C THR A 336 35.11 17.76 -0.95
N LEU A 337 35.27 16.43 -1.04
CA LEU A 337 36.39 15.81 -1.76
C LEU A 337 36.31 16.03 -3.27
N LYS A 338 35.10 16.07 -3.84
CA LYS A 338 34.90 16.37 -5.26
C LYS A 338 35.32 17.82 -5.56
N ASP A 339 34.83 18.77 -4.78
CA ASP A 339 35.16 20.19 -4.98
C ASP A 339 36.67 20.46 -4.83
N ALA A 340 37.33 19.76 -3.89
CA ALA A 340 38.77 19.84 -3.70
C ALA A 340 39.56 19.26 -4.90
N ASP A 341 39.09 18.16 -5.48
CA ASP A 341 39.68 17.54 -6.67
C ASP A 341 39.52 18.45 -7.90
N GLU A 342 38.34 19.03 -8.10
CA GLU A 342 38.07 19.98 -9.18
C GLU A 342 38.90 21.26 -9.05
N ALA A 343 39.04 21.81 -7.83
CA ALA A 343 39.90 22.96 -7.59
C ALA A 343 41.38 22.65 -7.91
N MET A 344 41.88 21.48 -7.52
CA MET A 344 43.25 21.06 -7.87
C MET A 344 43.44 20.87 -9.38
N ALA A 345 42.49 20.20 -10.04
CA ALA A 345 42.52 19.99 -11.49
C ALA A 345 42.59 21.32 -12.24
N SER A 346 41.84 22.34 -11.78
CA SER A 346 41.83 23.67 -12.41
C SER A 346 43.22 24.31 -12.53
N VAL A 347 44.16 24.02 -11.60
CA VAL A 347 45.53 24.54 -11.65
C VAL A 347 46.32 23.87 -12.77
N SER A 348 46.27 22.53 -12.83
CA SER A 348 46.97 21.76 -13.87
C SER A 348 46.38 22.04 -15.26
N ASP A 349 45.06 22.12 -15.36
CA ASP A 349 44.36 22.45 -16.61
C ASP A 349 44.71 23.86 -17.09
N ARG A 350 44.77 24.83 -16.15
CA ARG A 350 45.20 26.20 -16.48
C ARG A 350 46.62 26.23 -17.02
N LEU A 351 47.57 25.60 -16.33
CA LEU A 351 48.96 25.54 -16.76
C LEU A 351 49.07 24.90 -18.15
N HIS A 352 48.42 23.76 -18.37
CA HIS A 352 48.45 23.08 -19.66
C HIS A 352 47.88 23.95 -20.78
N ALA A 353 46.72 24.57 -20.57
CA ALA A 353 46.10 25.45 -21.56
C ALA A 353 46.97 26.67 -21.90
N LEU A 354 47.66 27.24 -20.90
CA LEU A 354 48.59 28.34 -21.11
C LEU A 354 49.87 27.90 -21.84
N GLU A 355 50.37 26.69 -21.59
CA GLU A 355 51.51 26.12 -22.32
C GLU A 355 51.17 25.83 -23.79
N GLU A 356 49.95 25.38 -24.07
CA GLU A 356 49.47 25.14 -25.43
C GLU A 356 49.31 26.43 -26.22
N VAL A 357 48.61 27.42 -25.66
CA VAL A 357 48.35 28.68 -26.38
C VAL A 357 49.63 29.50 -26.57
N ALA A 358 50.55 29.48 -25.60
CA ALA A 358 51.83 30.16 -25.73
C ALA A 358 52.74 29.53 -26.80
N ARG A 359 52.52 28.25 -27.14
CA ARG A 359 53.29 27.54 -28.18
C ARG A 359 52.83 27.91 -29.58
N ASP A 360 51.52 28.08 -29.77
CA ASP A 360 50.92 28.39 -31.07
C ASP A 360 49.68 29.30 -30.90
N PRO A 361 49.91 30.61 -30.65
CA PRO A 361 48.82 31.56 -30.47
C PRO A 361 48.04 31.83 -31.76
N GLU A 362 48.70 31.69 -32.91
CA GLU A 362 48.10 31.92 -34.22
C GLU A 362 47.06 30.85 -34.53
N ALA A 363 47.29 29.59 -34.15
CA ALA A 363 46.28 28.55 -34.28
C ALA A 363 44.99 28.86 -33.49
N GLU A 364 45.10 29.49 -32.32
CA GLU A 364 43.92 29.89 -31.53
C GLU A 364 43.19 31.08 -32.14
N LEU A 365 43.91 32.05 -32.73
CA LEU A 365 43.33 33.13 -33.52
C LEU A 365 42.62 32.59 -34.77
N GLU A 366 43.28 31.75 -35.56
CA GLU A 366 42.70 31.17 -36.79
C GLU A 366 41.46 30.34 -36.50
N ARG A 367 41.47 29.56 -35.42
CA ARG A 367 40.28 28.82 -34.96
C ARG A 367 39.11 29.76 -34.67
N THR A 368 39.37 30.92 -34.06
CA THR A 368 38.34 31.92 -33.73
C THR A 368 37.87 32.68 -34.97
N ARG A 369 38.81 33.09 -35.84
CA ARG A 369 38.50 33.71 -37.14
C ARG A 369 37.69 32.78 -38.03
N PHE A 370 37.98 31.49 -38.02
CA PHE A 370 37.22 30.49 -38.77
C PHE A 370 35.76 30.42 -38.29
N ALA A 371 35.54 30.34 -36.97
CA ALA A 371 34.19 30.33 -36.40
C ALA A 371 33.40 31.62 -36.75
N LEU A 372 34.05 32.79 -36.67
CA LEU A 372 33.44 34.07 -37.07
C LEU A 372 33.08 34.10 -38.56
N ARG A 373 34.01 33.71 -39.44
CA ARG A 373 33.77 33.67 -40.90
C ARG A 373 32.62 32.72 -41.26
N ASP A 374 32.56 31.56 -40.62
CA ASP A 374 31.48 30.60 -40.83
C ASP A 374 30.12 31.17 -40.38
N ALA A 375 30.08 31.81 -39.21
CA ALA A 375 28.88 32.46 -38.71
C ALA A 375 28.44 33.67 -39.55
N GLN A 376 29.37 34.49 -40.05
CA GLN A 376 29.09 35.60 -40.98
C GLN A 376 28.54 35.08 -42.32
N ARG A 377 29.16 34.02 -42.87
CA ARG A 377 28.66 33.36 -44.08
C ARG A 377 27.26 32.81 -43.87
N LEU A 378 27.00 32.22 -42.70
CA LEU A 378 25.67 31.77 -42.34
C LEU A 378 24.72 32.96 -42.29
N ALA A 379 25.04 34.04 -41.58
CA ALA A 379 24.18 35.22 -41.42
C ALA A 379 23.76 35.83 -42.76
N LEU A 380 24.69 35.98 -43.71
CA LEU A 380 24.47 36.59 -45.03
C LEU A 380 23.57 35.78 -45.98
N GLY A 381 23.31 34.50 -45.69
CA GLY A 381 22.42 33.66 -46.51
C GLY A 381 20.92 33.76 -46.15
N GLY A 382 20.46 34.86 -45.52
CA GLY A 382 19.17 34.97 -44.81
C GLY A 382 18.09 35.82 -45.49
N ARG A 383 17.18 36.42 -44.71
CA ARG A 383 16.19 37.43 -45.16
C ARG A 383 16.66 38.81 -44.68
N ALA A 384 16.71 39.80 -45.56
CA ALA A 384 17.32 41.13 -45.41
C ALA A 384 17.23 41.84 -44.04
N ASN A 385 16.09 41.78 -43.33
CA ASN A 385 15.92 42.50 -42.05
C ASN A 385 16.46 41.76 -40.81
N ALA A 386 16.58 40.43 -40.87
CA ALA A 386 17.22 39.65 -39.80
C ALA A 386 18.75 39.72 -39.88
N GLU A 387 19.28 39.94 -41.08
CA GLU A 387 20.72 39.98 -41.36
C GLU A 387 21.42 41.12 -40.63
N GLU A 388 20.81 42.31 -40.60
CA GLU A 388 21.41 43.53 -40.03
C GLU A 388 21.69 43.44 -38.51
N ARG A 389 20.85 42.71 -37.75
CA ARG A 389 21.08 42.52 -36.30
C ARG A 389 22.20 41.52 -36.03
N TYR A 390 22.34 40.48 -36.85
CA TYR A 390 23.39 39.48 -36.68
C TYR A 390 24.73 40.00 -37.19
N ALA A 391 24.74 40.71 -38.33
CA ALA A 391 25.92 41.35 -38.87
C ALA A 391 26.54 42.28 -37.84
N ARG A 392 25.76 43.22 -37.28
CA ARG A 392 26.23 44.13 -36.21
C ARG A 392 26.80 43.39 -35.00
N ARG A 393 26.21 42.27 -34.58
CA ARG A 393 26.71 41.48 -33.45
C ARG A 393 28.03 40.78 -33.79
N LEU A 394 28.12 40.15 -34.95
CA LEU A 394 29.32 39.45 -35.41
C LEU A 394 30.47 40.43 -35.69
N ASP A 395 30.18 41.60 -36.25
CA ASP A 395 31.19 42.65 -36.49
C ASP A 395 31.78 43.17 -35.18
N ALA A 396 30.95 43.35 -34.14
CA ALA A 396 31.44 43.69 -32.81
C ALA A 396 32.40 42.63 -32.24
N LEU A 397 32.16 41.34 -32.52
CA LEU A 397 33.05 40.25 -32.14
C LEU A 397 34.35 40.22 -32.95
N VAL A 398 34.31 40.62 -34.23
CA VAL A 398 35.52 40.81 -35.05
C VAL A 398 36.39 41.91 -34.45
N TYR A 399 35.82 43.06 -34.10
CA TYR A 399 36.58 44.14 -33.46
C TYR A 399 37.23 43.71 -32.13
N ARG A 400 36.51 42.92 -31.32
CA ARG A 400 37.07 42.33 -30.09
C ARG A 400 38.24 41.38 -30.39
N LEU A 401 38.10 40.54 -31.41
CA LEU A 401 39.17 39.63 -31.83
C LEU A 401 40.41 40.39 -32.33
N GLU A 402 40.22 41.43 -33.13
CA GLU A 402 41.31 42.28 -33.62
C GLU A 402 42.02 43.01 -32.46
N ALA A 403 41.26 43.48 -31.47
CA ALA A 403 41.82 44.13 -30.29
C ALA A 403 42.69 43.18 -29.45
N ILE A 404 42.31 41.91 -29.32
CA ILE A 404 43.09 40.92 -28.55
C ILE A 404 44.20 40.25 -29.38
N ALA A 405 44.16 40.32 -30.72
CA ALA A 405 45.13 39.68 -31.61
C ALA A 405 46.56 40.21 -31.46
N ALA A 406 46.75 41.43 -30.93
CA ALA A 406 48.06 41.99 -30.62
C ALA A 406 48.63 41.54 -29.26
N GLU A 407 47.86 40.85 -28.42
CA GLU A 407 48.32 40.38 -27.11
C GLU A 407 49.55 39.46 -27.17
N PRO A 408 49.62 38.47 -28.09
CA PRO A 408 50.79 37.61 -28.24
C PRO A 408 52.10 38.35 -28.56
N GLU A 409 52.02 39.54 -29.15
CA GLU A 409 53.18 40.35 -29.55
C GLU A 409 53.78 41.14 -28.37
N GLN A 410 53.08 41.20 -27.23
CA GLN A 410 53.55 41.92 -26.05
C GLN A 410 54.79 41.26 -25.45
N PRO A 411 55.71 42.01 -24.80
CA PRO A 411 56.90 41.42 -24.17
C PRO A 411 56.59 40.39 -23.08
N ARG A 412 55.46 40.52 -22.38
CA ARG A 412 54.91 39.51 -21.46
C ARG A 412 53.40 39.42 -21.68
N PRO A 413 52.93 38.59 -22.61
CA PRO A 413 51.52 38.48 -22.94
C PRO A 413 50.68 38.00 -21.75
N ASP A 414 49.50 38.58 -21.58
CA ASP A 414 48.43 38.04 -20.75
C ASP A 414 47.71 36.92 -21.51
N TRP A 415 48.35 35.76 -21.51
CA TRP A 415 47.84 34.55 -22.15
C TRP A 415 46.48 34.11 -21.61
N TRP A 416 46.16 34.40 -20.34
CA TRP A 416 44.87 34.07 -19.79
C TRP A 416 43.77 34.98 -20.33
N ARG A 417 44.00 36.29 -20.36
CA ARG A 417 43.07 37.25 -20.98
C ARG A 417 42.85 36.92 -22.45
N PHE A 418 43.93 36.64 -23.19
CA PHE A 418 43.86 36.25 -24.60
C PHE A 418 43.00 34.99 -24.79
N LEU A 419 43.27 33.94 -24.01
CA LEU A 419 42.58 32.66 -24.12
C LEU A 419 41.11 32.75 -23.67
N SER A 420 40.81 33.48 -22.61
CA SER A 420 39.46 33.75 -22.15
C SER A 420 38.66 34.52 -23.20
N GLU A 421 39.22 35.61 -23.73
CA GLU A 421 38.53 36.45 -24.72
C GLU A 421 38.23 35.68 -26.02
N THR A 422 39.20 34.92 -26.53
CA THR A 422 38.99 34.10 -27.74
C THR A 422 37.95 32.99 -27.51
N ARG A 423 37.90 32.38 -26.32
CA ARG A 423 36.85 31.42 -25.94
C ARG A 423 35.48 32.07 -25.82
N ASP A 424 35.39 33.23 -25.19
CA ASP A 424 34.14 33.98 -25.02
C ASP A 424 33.59 34.43 -26.37
N ILE A 425 34.44 34.92 -27.27
CA ILE A 425 34.06 35.23 -28.66
C ILE A 425 33.48 33.99 -29.34
N ARG A 426 34.12 32.82 -29.26
CA ARG A 426 33.59 31.60 -29.87
C ARG A 426 32.26 31.16 -29.26
N ALA A 427 32.08 31.32 -27.95
CA ALA A 427 30.82 31.00 -27.29
C ALA A 427 29.68 31.93 -27.75
N GLU A 428 29.95 33.24 -27.88
CA GLU A 428 28.99 34.21 -28.41
C GLU A 428 28.68 34.00 -29.89
N VAL A 429 29.68 33.59 -30.68
CA VAL A 429 29.47 33.15 -32.07
C VAL A 429 28.53 31.95 -32.12
N ALA A 430 28.77 30.92 -31.32
CA ALA A 430 27.92 29.73 -31.26
C ALA A 430 26.49 30.07 -30.85
N ALA A 431 26.30 30.93 -29.84
CA ALA A 431 24.99 31.42 -29.44
C ALA A 431 24.29 32.20 -30.56
N THR A 432 25.02 33.03 -31.31
CA THR A 432 24.47 33.77 -32.44
C THR A 432 24.07 32.85 -33.59
N VAL A 433 24.88 31.85 -33.92
CA VAL A 433 24.56 30.81 -34.91
C VAL A 433 23.28 30.07 -34.52
N GLN A 434 23.11 29.75 -33.25
CA GLN A 434 21.90 29.10 -32.75
C GLN A 434 20.66 29.96 -32.98
N VAL A 435 20.71 31.25 -32.62
CA VAL A 435 19.61 32.20 -32.88
C VAL A 435 19.30 32.32 -34.38
N ILE A 436 20.33 32.39 -35.24
CA ILE A 436 20.14 32.44 -36.70
C ILE A 436 19.40 31.18 -37.20
N ARG A 437 19.76 30.01 -36.68
CA ARG A 437 19.12 28.73 -37.06
C ARG A 437 17.67 28.67 -36.59
N GLU A 438 17.38 29.11 -35.38
CA GLU A 438 16.03 29.18 -34.82
C GLU A 438 15.14 30.15 -35.62
N ASP A 439 15.63 31.36 -35.91
CA ASP A 439 14.90 32.35 -36.69
C ASP A 439 14.66 31.90 -38.15
N ARG A 440 15.50 31.00 -38.69
CA ARG A 440 15.32 30.38 -40.01
C ARG A 440 14.36 29.20 -40.02
N ALA A 441 14.26 28.45 -38.92
CA ALA A 441 13.30 27.36 -38.79
C ALA A 441 11.85 27.87 -38.77
N GLY A 442 11.64 29.15 -38.43
CA GLY A 442 10.31 29.76 -38.29
C GLY A 442 9.55 29.22 -37.07
N PRO A 443 8.42 29.82 -36.67
CA PRO A 443 7.56 29.20 -35.67
C PRO A 443 7.08 27.87 -36.25
N GLY A 444 7.46 26.76 -35.61
CA GLY A 444 6.91 25.45 -35.94
C GLY A 444 5.37 25.49 -35.86
N PRO A 445 4.65 24.66 -36.63
CA PRO A 445 3.21 24.65 -36.60
C PRO A 445 2.76 24.23 -35.19
N HIS A 446 2.18 25.19 -34.45
CA HIS A 446 1.41 24.93 -33.25
C HIS A 446 -0.05 24.70 -33.62
#